data_AF-A0A0D2LIQ2-F1
#
_entry.id   AF-A0A0D2LIQ2-F1
#
_cell.length_a   1.000
_cell.length_b   1.000
_cell.length_c   1.000
_cell.angle_alpha   90.00
_cell.angle_beta   90.00
_cell.angle_gamma   90.00
#
_symmetry.space_group_name_H-M   'P 1'
#
loop_
_entity.id
_entity.type
_entity.pdbx_description
1 polymer ?
#
loop_
_entity_poly.entity_id
_entity_poly.type
_entity_poly.pdbx_seq_one_letter_code
_entity_poly.pdbx_strand_id
1 'polypeptide(L)'
;MTARAPSDNVMSCQLPPIERRITEGRLPAGTFCNRGYAFQVFRQADPEFVAVLEDIRWARNTQRAVQTLVDKCARPLVAKNGVVPTKLYSRNADVDAVNAKELAKLPGAVATFTGTDDIQVNPELPKDLRQEAEQRLWRAEFWKDCQAAKTIDLKVGGQGFARGGRVG
;
A
#
# COMPACT_ATOMS: atom_id res chain seq x y z
N MET A 1 40.67 24.77 2.00
CA MET A 1 39.73 23.87 2.71
C MET A 1 38.38 23.99 2.05
N THR A 2 38.08 23.11 1.10
CA THR A 2 36.83 23.13 0.33
C THR A 2 35.74 22.40 1.12
N ALA A 3 34.62 23.10 1.36
CA ALA A 3 33.47 22.57 2.07
C ALA A 3 32.84 21.42 1.27
N ARG A 4 32.65 20.26 1.91
CA ARG A 4 31.85 19.14 1.39
C ARG A 4 30.39 19.58 1.33
N ALA A 5 29.77 19.42 0.16
CA ALA A 5 28.33 19.59 0.00
C ALA A 5 27.57 18.65 0.96
N PRO A 6 26.44 19.08 1.54
CA PRO A 6 25.58 18.19 2.31
C PRO A 6 25.05 17.11 1.36
N SER A 7 25.26 15.85 1.73
CA SER A 7 24.65 14.71 1.04
C SER A 7 23.13 14.86 1.16
N ASP A 8 22.47 15.10 0.03
CA ASP A 8 21.01 15.08 -0.14
C ASP A 8 20.45 13.66 0.05
N ASN A 9 20.67 13.07 1.22
CA ASN A 9 20.12 11.78 1.58
C ASN A 9 18.71 12.01 2.16
N VAL A 10 17.78 12.41 1.30
CA VAL A 10 16.37 12.48 1.64
C VAL A 10 15.86 11.04 1.65
N MET A 11 16.03 10.38 2.79
CA MET A 11 15.35 9.12 3.06
C MET A 11 13.85 9.40 3.12
N SER A 12 13.10 8.98 2.09
CA SER A 12 11.68 8.70 2.27
C SER A 12 11.60 7.49 3.20
N CYS A 13 11.42 7.71 4.50
CA CYS A 13 11.47 6.66 5.54
C CYS A 13 10.29 5.67 5.51
N GLN A 14 9.75 5.37 4.32
CA GLN A 14 8.74 4.33 4.08
C GLN A 14 9.30 3.31 3.08
N LEU A 15 8.48 2.34 2.70
CA LEU A 15 8.89 1.27 1.78
C LEU A 15 9.51 1.87 0.50
N PRO A 16 10.72 1.44 0.11
CA PRO A 16 11.30 1.86 -1.15
C PRO A 16 10.46 1.33 -2.33
N PRO A 17 10.67 1.86 -3.55
CA PRO A 17 10.07 1.28 -4.75
C PRO A 17 10.31 -0.23 -4.81
N ILE A 18 9.30 -0.98 -5.25
CA ILE A 18 9.44 -2.44 -5.46
C ILE A 18 10.30 -2.64 -6.70
N GLU A 19 11.59 -2.85 -6.51
CA GLU A 19 12.52 -3.12 -7.60
C GLU A 19 12.55 -4.62 -7.94
N ARG A 20 12.24 -5.00 -9.19
CA ARG A 20 12.39 -6.40 -9.67
C ARG A 20 13.87 -6.83 -9.81
N ARG A 21 14.80 -5.88 -9.68
CA ARG A 21 16.27 -6.04 -9.72
C ARG A 21 16.88 -4.97 -8.82
N ILE A 22 17.85 -5.32 -7.97
CA ILE A 22 18.57 -4.33 -7.15
C ILE A 22 19.28 -3.36 -8.10
N THR A 23 18.73 -2.16 -8.27
CA THR A 23 19.38 -1.04 -8.96
C THR A 23 19.22 0.15 -8.05
N GLU A 24 20.31 0.57 -7.40
CA GLU A 24 20.36 1.70 -6.47
C GLU A 24 19.37 2.81 -6.86
N GLY A 25 18.25 2.88 -6.13
CA GLY A 25 17.13 3.76 -6.43
C GLY A 25 17.56 5.22 -6.46
N ARG A 26 17.86 5.73 -7.66
CA ARG A 26 18.13 7.15 -7.87
C ARG A 26 16.80 7.86 -8.05
N LEU A 27 16.42 8.70 -7.10
CA LEU A 27 15.28 9.60 -7.28
C LEU A 27 15.53 10.44 -8.55
N PRO A 28 14.55 10.55 -9.48
CA PRO A 28 14.74 11.27 -10.73
C PRO A 28 15.05 12.76 -10.45
N ALA A 29 16.08 13.27 -11.11
CA ALA A 29 16.49 14.66 -11.02
C ALA A 29 15.35 15.56 -11.51
N GLY A 30 14.80 16.39 -10.63
CA GLY A 30 13.68 17.30 -10.92
C GLY A 30 12.38 17.04 -10.17
N THR A 31 12.35 16.15 -9.17
CA THR A 31 11.13 15.90 -8.38
C THR A 31 10.79 17.10 -7.47
N PHE A 32 9.97 18.01 -8.00
CA PHE A 32 9.18 19.08 -7.36
C PHE A 32 9.68 19.67 -6.02
N CYS A 33 10.22 20.89 -6.10
CA CYS A 33 10.70 21.70 -4.97
C CYS A 33 9.62 22.62 -4.36
N ASN A 34 8.44 22.09 -4.04
CA ASN A 34 7.50 22.75 -3.11
C ASN A 34 7.26 21.80 -1.93
N ARG A 35 8.26 21.67 -1.06
CA ARG A 35 8.26 20.70 0.03
C ARG A 35 7.73 21.36 1.30
N GLY A 36 6.46 21.13 1.61
CA GLY A 36 5.90 21.42 2.93
C GLY A 36 6.28 20.30 3.90
N TYR A 37 6.85 20.64 5.06
CA TYR A 37 7.12 19.67 6.12
C TYR A 37 6.01 19.74 7.15
N ALA A 38 5.35 18.60 7.40
CA ALA A 38 4.49 18.42 8.55
C ALA A 38 5.32 17.78 9.68
N PHE A 39 5.57 18.55 10.74
CA PHE A 39 6.32 18.08 11.92
C PHE A 39 5.41 17.45 12.98
N GLN A 40 4.09 17.62 12.85
CA GLN A 40 3.13 17.14 13.84
C GLN A 40 2.51 15.80 13.41
N VAL A 41 2.53 14.84 14.34
CA VAL A 41 1.90 13.53 14.17
C VAL A 41 0.47 13.61 14.68
N PHE A 42 -0.51 13.44 13.77
CA PHE A 42 -1.94 13.48 14.10
C PHE A 42 -2.57 12.09 14.30
N ARG A 43 -1.87 11.01 13.92
CA ARG A 43 -2.41 9.64 13.98
C ARG A 43 -2.29 9.03 15.37
N GLN A 44 -1.26 9.38 16.12
CA GLN A 44 -0.97 8.85 17.45
C GLN A 44 -0.99 9.99 18.47
N ALA A 45 -1.79 9.84 19.53
CA ALA A 45 -1.91 10.84 20.59
C ALA A 45 -0.86 10.66 21.71
N ASP A 46 -0.29 9.45 21.85
CA ASP A 46 0.68 9.12 22.90
C ASP A 46 2.11 9.59 22.51
N PRO A 47 2.69 10.58 23.21
CA PRO A 47 4.03 11.08 22.90
C PRO A 47 5.14 10.05 23.07
N GLU A 48 5.00 9.12 24.03
CA GLU A 48 6.01 8.08 24.26
C GLU A 48 6.05 7.10 23.08
N PHE A 49 4.87 6.75 22.56
CA PHE A 49 4.77 5.90 21.38
C PHE A 49 5.29 6.58 20.12
N VAL A 50 5.02 7.88 19.95
CA VAL A 50 5.58 8.67 18.83
C VAL A 50 7.11 8.65 18.87
N ALA A 51 7.73 8.85 20.03
CA ALA A 51 9.19 8.80 20.18
C ALA A 51 9.79 7.44 19.78
N VAL A 52 9.14 6.34 20.18
CA VAL A 52 9.55 4.98 19.78
C VAL A 52 9.47 4.79 18.26
N LEU A 53 8.42 5.31 17.62
CA LEU A 53 8.28 5.23 16.16
C LEU A 53 9.31 6.09 15.42
N GLU A 54 9.69 7.24 15.98
CA GLU A 54 10.75 8.09 15.46
C GLU A 54 12.12 7.41 15.55
N ASP A 55 12.42 6.75 16.67
CA ASP A 55 13.64 5.96 16.84
C ASP A 55 13.77 4.87 15.77
N ILE A 56 12.68 4.14 15.51
CA ILE A 56 12.63 3.14 14.43
C ILE A 56 12.80 3.79 13.05
N ARG A 57 12.11 4.91 12.80
CA ARG A 57 12.15 5.63 11.52
C ARG A 57 13.56 6.07 11.12
N TRP A 58 14.35 6.51 12.10
CA TRP A 58 15.72 7.00 11.89
C TRP A 58 16.79 5.94 12.19
N ALA A 59 16.39 4.70 12.47
CA ALA A 59 17.27 3.61 12.88
C ALA A 59 18.17 3.98 14.08
N ARG A 60 17.63 4.75 15.05
CA ARG A 60 18.30 5.15 16.29
C ARG A 60 17.73 4.33 17.46
N ASN A 61 18.58 3.92 18.40
CA ASN A 61 18.18 3.19 19.61
C ASN A 61 17.21 2.01 19.36
N THR A 62 17.32 1.35 18.21
CA THR A 62 16.33 0.37 17.72
C THR A 62 16.12 -0.77 18.69
N GLN A 63 17.17 -1.24 19.38
CA GLN A 63 17.05 -2.30 20.38
C GLN A 63 16.11 -1.92 21.52
N ARG A 64 16.24 -0.70 22.05
CA ARG A 64 15.36 -0.18 23.12
C ARG A 64 13.93 0.03 22.61
N ALA A 65 13.80 0.57 21.40
CA ALA A 65 12.51 0.78 20.77
C ALA A 65 11.76 -0.54 20.57
N VAL A 66 12.44 -1.58 20.05
CA VAL A 66 11.89 -2.92 19.86
C VAL A 66 11.51 -3.55 21.20
N GLN A 67 12.36 -3.47 22.22
CA GLN A 67 12.04 -4.01 23.54
C GLN A 67 10.78 -3.36 24.12
N THR A 68 10.69 -2.02 24.06
CA THR A 68 9.51 -1.27 24.51
C THR A 68 8.23 -1.72 23.79
N LEU A 69 8.30 -1.96 22.48
CA LEU A 69 7.16 -2.46 21.70
C LEU A 69 6.78 -3.88 22.09
N VAL A 70 7.75 -4.77 22.30
CA VAL A 70 7.48 -6.14 22.73
C VAL A 70 6.79 -6.13 24.09
N ASP A 71 7.34 -5.40 25.06
CA ASP A 71 6.82 -5.37 26.43
C ASP A 71 5.39 -4.79 26.49
N LYS A 72 5.10 -3.73 25.72
CA LYS A 72 3.79 -3.06 25.74
C LYS A 72 2.75 -3.68 24.81
N CYS A 73 3.16 -4.33 23.72
CA CYS A 73 2.26 -4.77 22.65
C CYS A 73 2.18 -6.29 22.45
N ALA A 74 2.91 -7.10 23.23
CA ALA A 74 2.83 -8.57 23.11
C ALA A 74 1.46 -9.16 23.53
N ARG A 75 0.65 -8.40 24.27
CA ARG A 75 -0.67 -8.86 24.72
C ARG A 75 -1.62 -9.10 23.52
N PRO A 76 -2.44 -10.16 23.53
CA PRO A 76 -3.48 -10.35 22.52
C PRO A 76 -4.45 -9.16 22.50
N LEU A 77 -4.77 -8.68 21.30
CA LEU A 77 -5.82 -7.69 21.13
C LEU A 77 -7.18 -8.37 21.13
N VAL A 78 -8.08 -7.89 21.99
CA VAL A 78 -9.46 -8.38 22.06
C VAL A 78 -10.32 -7.72 20.98
N ALA A 79 -11.27 -8.47 20.43
CA ALA A 79 -12.29 -7.90 19.56
C ALA A 79 -13.14 -6.91 20.39
N LYS A 80 -13.29 -5.68 19.90
CA LYS A 80 -14.13 -4.66 20.55
C LYS A 80 -15.33 -4.41 19.66
N ASN A 81 -16.54 -4.56 20.21
CA ASN A 81 -17.80 -4.40 19.47
C ASN A 81 -17.89 -5.28 18.20
N GLY A 82 -17.37 -6.51 18.26
CA GLY A 82 -17.34 -7.42 17.10
C GLY A 82 -16.30 -7.06 16.03
N VAL A 83 -15.54 -5.98 16.19
CA VAL A 83 -14.46 -5.61 15.28
C VAL A 83 -13.16 -6.29 15.73
N VAL A 84 -12.67 -7.20 14.89
CA VAL A 84 -11.36 -7.84 15.07
C VAL A 84 -10.28 -6.91 14.52
N PRO A 85 -9.19 -6.67 15.27
CA PRO A 85 -8.07 -5.85 14.78
C PRO A 85 -7.46 -6.40 13.48
N THR A 86 -7.17 -5.50 12.55
CA THR A 86 -6.52 -5.85 11.28
C THR A 86 -5.08 -6.32 11.52
N LYS A 87 -4.72 -7.45 10.93
CA LYS A 87 -3.35 -7.97 10.94
C LYS A 87 -2.63 -7.55 9.67
N LEU A 88 -1.40 -7.07 9.81
CA LEU A 88 -0.54 -6.69 8.69
C LEU A 88 0.50 -7.79 8.46
N TYR A 89 0.69 -8.18 7.20
CA TYR A 89 1.64 -9.22 6.79
C TYR A 89 2.58 -8.69 5.72
N SER A 90 3.76 -9.29 5.62
CA SER A 90 4.78 -8.88 4.64
C SER A 90 4.50 -9.38 3.22
N ARG A 91 3.78 -10.51 3.07
CA ARG A 91 3.48 -11.11 1.77
C ARG A 91 1.98 -11.09 1.50
N ASN A 92 1.60 -10.80 0.25
CA ASN A 92 0.20 -10.83 -0.18
C ASN A 92 -0.41 -12.22 0.01
N ALA A 93 0.33 -13.30 -0.27
CA ALA A 93 -0.15 -14.67 -0.10
C ALA A 93 -0.61 -14.97 1.35
N ASP A 94 0.08 -14.42 2.35
CA ASP A 94 -0.28 -14.59 3.75
C ASP A 94 -1.57 -13.82 4.08
N VAL A 95 -1.71 -12.61 3.52
CA VAL A 95 -2.93 -11.80 3.63
C VAL A 95 -4.12 -12.53 3.01
N ASP A 96 -3.96 -13.04 1.79
CA ASP A 96 -5.03 -13.71 1.04
C ASP A 96 -5.51 -14.98 1.74
N ALA A 97 -4.58 -15.80 2.26
CA ALA A 97 -4.90 -16.99 3.02
C ALA A 97 -5.70 -16.69 4.31
N VAL A 98 -5.29 -15.65 5.05
CA VAL A 98 -5.99 -15.23 6.27
C VAL A 98 -7.35 -14.63 5.94
N ASN A 99 -7.44 -13.77 4.93
CA ASN A 99 -8.69 -13.16 4.51
C ASN A 99 -9.72 -14.20 4.05
N ALA A 100 -9.32 -15.18 3.23
CA ALA A 100 -10.19 -16.27 2.80
C ALA A 100 -10.71 -17.08 4.01
N LYS A 101 -9.83 -17.37 4.97
CA LYS A 101 -10.20 -18.08 6.20
C LYS A 101 -11.18 -17.28 7.06
N GLU A 102 -10.98 -15.99 7.25
CA GLU A 102 -11.89 -15.14 8.03
C GLU A 102 -13.23 -14.93 7.31
N LEU A 103 -13.22 -14.75 5.99
CA LEU A 103 -14.43 -14.67 5.16
C LEU A 103 -15.27 -15.96 5.26
N ALA A 104 -14.63 -17.12 5.28
CA ALA A 104 -15.32 -18.40 5.44
C ALA A 104 -16.11 -18.50 6.77
N LYS A 105 -15.60 -17.89 7.85
CA LYS A 105 -16.24 -17.90 9.18
C LYS A 105 -17.48 -17.02 9.28
N LEU A 106 -17.64 -16.04 8.39
CA LEU A 106 -18.79 -15.15 8.43
C LEU A 106 -20.06 -15.91 8.05
N PRO A 107 -21.16 -15.72 8.80
CA PRO A 107 -22.44 -16.32 8.48
C PRO A 107 -23.01 -15.72 7.19
N GLY A 108 -23.86 -16.49 6.50
CA GLY A 108 -24.55 -16.06 5.29
C GLY A 108 -23.91 -16.55 3.99
N ALA A 109 -24.65 -16.33 2.89
CA ALA A 109 -24.23 -16.72 1.56
C ALA A 109 -23.09 -15.83 1.04
N VAL A 110 -22.18 -16.43 0.28
CA VAL A 110 -21.16 -15.68 -0.46
C VAL A 110 -21.83 -15.03 -1.67
N ALA A 111 -21.64 -13.72 -1.82
CA ALA A 111 -21.95 -13.01 -3.04
C ALA A 111 -20.65 -12.77 -3.80
N THR A 112 -20.54 -13.35 -5.00
CA THR A 112 -19.38 -13.16 -5.88
C THR A 112 -19.69 -12.05 -6.87
N PHE A 113 -18.81 -11.05 -6.93
CA PHE A 113 -18.88 -9.96 -7.89
C PHE A 113 -17.72 -10.09 -8.87
N THR A 114 -18.02 -9.97 -10.17
CA THR A 114 -17.03 -10.01 -11.24
C THR A 114 -16.85 -8.60 -11.79
N GLY A 115 -15.60 -8.12 -11.80
CA GLY A 115 -15.25 -6.87 -12.46
C GLY A 115 -15.29 -7.03 -13.98
N THR A 116 -15.84 -6.04 -14.66
CA THR A 116 -15.77 -5.94 -16.13
C THR A 116 -14.92 -4.74 -16.46
N ASP A 117 -13.84 -4.98 -17.19
CA ASP A 117 -12.94 -3.93 -17.66
C ASP A 117 -13.32 -3.56 -19.10
N ASP A 118 -13.31 -2.26 -19.40
CA ASP A 118 -13.58 -1.73 -20.73
C ASP A 118 -12.52 -0.69 -21.13
N ILE A 119 -12.28 -0.57 -22.44
CA ILE A 119 -11.30 0.36 -23.00
C ILE A 119 -12.03 1.45 -23.76
N GLN A 120 -11.92 2.68 -23.29
CA GLN A 120 -12.41 3.84 -24.02
C GLN A 120 -11.27 4.52 -24.77
N VAL A 121 -11.34 4.47 -26.09
CA VAL A 121 -10.44 5.19 -26.99
C VAL A 121 -11.09 6.52 -27.38
N ASN A 122 -10.31 7.60 -27.44
CA ASN A 122 -10.83 8.93 -27.83
C ASN A 122 -11.62 8.83 -29.15
N PRO A 123 -12.93 9.21 -29.16
CA PRO A 123 -13.79 9.08 -30.33
C PRO A 123 -13.37 9.96 -31.51
N GLU A 124 -12.60 11.03 -31.25
CA GLU A 124 -12.10 11.95 -32.28
C GLU A 124 -10.99 11.35 -33.15
N LEU A 125 -10.42 10.20 -32.75
CA LEU A 125 -9.40 9.53 -33.54
C LEU A 125 -9.96 8.96 -34.86
N PRO A 126 -9.18 8.99 -35.95
CA PRO A 126 -9.51 8.28 -37.18
C PRO A 126 -9.81 6.80 -36.92
N LYS A 127 -10.79 6.22 -37.63
CA LYS A 127 -11.25 4.83 -37.39
C LYS A 127 -10.12 3.79 -37.45
N ASP A 128 -9.18 3.99 -38.38
CA ASP A 128 -8.05 3.08 -38.59
C ASP A 128 -7.09 3.10 -37.39
N LEU A 129 -6.86 4.28 -36.81
CA LEU A 129 -6.04 4.44 -35.61
C LEU A 129 -6.75 4.00 -34.33
N ARG A 130 -8.10 4.06 -34.29
CA ARG A 130 -8.88 3.59 -33.14
C ARG A 130 -8.72 2.10 -32.91
N GLN A 131 -8.85 1.29 -33.97
CA GLN A 131 -8.71 -0.16 -33.87
C GLN A 131 -7.30 -0.55 -33.43
N GLU A 132 -6.27 0.12 -33.96
CA GLU A 132 -4.89 -0.14 -33.57
C GLU A 132 -4.63 0.27 -32.12
N ALA A 133 -5.11 1.44 -31.69
CA ALA A 133 -4.98 1.92 -30.31
C ALA A 133 -5.65 0.97 -29.31
N GLU A 134 -6.86 0.51 -29.61
CA GLU A 134 -7.60 -0.43 -28.77
C GLU A 134 -6.86 -1.78 -28.63
N GLN A 135 -6.37 -2.33 -29.76
CA GLN A 135 -5.57 -3.56 -29.72
C GLN A 135 -4.27 -3.39 -28.93
N ARG A 136 -3.62 -2.23 -29.04
CA ARG A 136 -2.41 -1.93 -28.26
C ARG A 136 -2.70 -1.82 -26.77
N LEU A 137 -3.82 -1.21 -26.39
CA LEU A 137 -4.22 -1.08 -24.99
C LEU A 137 -4.55 -2.45 -24.39
N TRP A 138 -5.28 -3.33 -25.10
CA TRP A 138 -5.53 -4.70 -24.64
C TRP A 138 -4.25 -5.54 -24.50
N ARG A 139 -3.26 -5.32 -25.37
CA ARG A 139 -1.95 -6.00 -25.31
C ARG A 139 -0.98 -5.39 -24.30
N ALA A 140 -1.30 -4.22 -23.74
CA ALA A 140 -0.41 -3.54 -22.80
C ALA A 140 -0.21 -4.36 -21.53
N GLU A 141 1.01 -4.33 -20.99
CA GLU A 141 1.35 -5.03 -19.74
C GLU A 141 0.57 -4.51 -18.54
N PHE A 142 -0.07 -3.35 -18.67
CA PHE A 142 -1.01 -2.79 -17.70
C PHE A 142 -2.07 -3.82 -17.24
N TRP A 143 -2.63 -4.60 -18.16
CA TRP A 143 -3.64 -5.61 -17.82
C TRP A 143 -3.06 -6.86 -17.15
N LYS A 144 -1.77 -7.14 -17.36
CA LYS A 144 -1.08 -8.25 -16.69
C LYS A 144 -0.76 -7.92 -15.22
N ASP A 145 -0.50 -6.65 -14.93
CA ASP A 145 -0.20 -6.14 -13.60
C ASP A 145 -1.41 -5.41 -12.96
N CYS A 146 -2.62 -5.62 -13.47
CA CYS A 146 -3.82 -4.96 -12.96
C CYS A 146 -4.03 -5.32 -11.49
N GLN A 147 -3.99 -4.31 -10.62
CA GLN A 147 -4.06 -4.51 -9.16
C GLN A 147 -5.47 -4.89 -8.67
N ALA A 148 -6.51 -4.66 -9.48
CA ALA A 148 -7.87 -4.99 -9.13
C ALA A 148 -8.13 -6.49 -9.35
N ALA A 149 -8.63 -7.17 -8.32
CA ALA A 149 -9.03 -8.56 -8.46
C ALA A 149 -10.22 -8.67 -9.42
N LYS A 150 -10.12 -9.57 -10.41
CA LYS A 150 -11.19 -9.85 -11.39
C LYS A 150 -12.49 -10.31 -10.74
N THR A 151 -12.37 -10.99 -9.59
CA THR A 151 -13.50 -11.47 -8.80
C THR A 151 -13.28 -11.16 -7.35
N ILE A 152 -14.33 -10.69 -6.67
CA ILE A 152 -14.31 -10.42 -5.23
C ILE A 152 -15.49 -11.14 -4.59
N ASP A 153 -15.20 -11.96 -3.59
CA ASP A 153 -16.19 -12.64 -2.78
C ASP A 153 -16.49 -11.82 -1.52
N LEU A 154 -17.77 -11.52 -1.29
CA LEU A 154 -18.23 -10.73 -0.16
C LEU A 154 -19.27 -11.49 0.65
N LYS A 155 -19.26 -11.26 1.97
CA LYS A 155 -20.28 -11.71 2.91
C LYS A 155 -20.70 -10.56 3.82
N VAL A 156 -21.93 -10.60 4.30
CA VAL A 156 -22.45 -9.63 5.27
C VAL A 156 -21.59 -9.65 6.54
N GLY A 157 -21.11 -8.47 6.97
CA GLY A 157 -20.20 -8.33 8.10
C GLY A 157 -18.71 -8.44 7.76
N GLY A 158 -18.36 -8.68 6.50
CA GLY A 158 -16.98 -8.63 6.01
C GLY A 158 -16.44 -7.20 6.02
N GLN A 159 -15.31 -7.00 6.70
CA GLN A 159 -14.56 -5.74 6.67
C GLN A 159 -13.32 -5.94 5.80
N GLY A 160 -13.35 -5.41 4.58
CA GLY A 160 -12.26 -5.51 3.62
C GLY A 160 -11.93 -4.16 3.02
N PHE A 161 -10.63 -3.84 2.96
CA PHE A 161 -10.16 -2.69 2.19
C PHE A 161 -10.07 -3.13 0.72
N ALA A 162 -11.10 -2.85 -0.08
CA ALA A 162 -11.02 -3.05 -1.52
C ALA A 162 -9.93 -2.11 -2.07
N ARG A 163 -8.88 -2.67 -2.67
CA ARG A 163 -7.85 -1.90 -3.39
C ARG A 163 -8.43 -1.40 -4.71
N GLY A 164 -9.30 -0.40 -4.64
CA GLY A 164 -9.85 0.30 -5.81
C GLY A 164 -9.01 1.52 -6.14
N GLY A 165 -8.14 1.40 -7.14
CA GLY A 165 -7.48 2.55 -7.75
C GLY A 165 -8.48 3.31 -8.63
N ARG A 166 -8.76 4.56 -8.30
CA ARG A 166 -9.53 5.46 -9.17
C ARG A 166 -8.58 5.93 -10.28
N VAL A 167 -8.70 5.37 -11.48
CA VAL A 167 -7.99 5.89 -12.65
C VAL A 167 -8.87 6.95 -13.28
N GLY A 168 -8.41 8.20 -13.23
CA GLY A 168 -8.98 9.33 -13.97
C GLY A 168 -8.22 9.57 -15.27
#